data_AF-A0A321L3G7-F1
#
_entry.id   AF-A0A321L3G7-F1
#
_cell.length_a   1.000
_cell.length_b   1.000
_cell.length_c   1.000
_cell.angle_alpha   90.00
_cell.angle_beta   90.00
_cell.angle_gamma   90.00
#
_symmetry.space_group_name_H-M   'P 1'
#
loop_
_entity.id
_entity.type
_entity.pdbx_description
1 polymer ?
#
loop_
_entity_poly.entity_id
_entity_poly.type
_entity_poly.pdbx_seq_one_letter_code
_entity_poly.pdbx_strand_id
1 'polypeptide(L)' 'MEFFTTPEYHSLTLYFEDETALTLVLDLCFLVSASFSDASTGEQRILKRWPVIRSMTSRV' A
#
# COMPACT_ATOMS: atom_id res chain seq x y z
N MET A 1 -8.13 15.05 7.30
CA MET A 1 -7.77 13.62 7.44
C MET A 1 -6.39 13.48 6.84
N GLU A 2 -5.38 13.27 7.67
CA GLU A 2 -4.00 13.13 7.24
C GLU A 2 -3.60 11.68 7.44
N PHE A 3 -3.00 11.09 6.40
CA PHE A 3 -2.62 9.68 6.38
C PHE A 3 -1.10 9.61 6.50
N PHE A 4 -0.62 9.02 7.57
CA PHE A 4 0.80 8.78 7.80
C PHE A 4 1.03 7.27 7.78
N THR A 5 1.87 6.82 6.87
CA THR A 5 2.32 5.43 6.77
C THR A 5 3.83 5.41 6.94
N THR A 6 4.34 4.65 7.90
CA THR A 6 5.77 4.37 8.00
C THR A 6 6.11 3.16 7.10
N PRO A 7 7.27 3.19 6.43
CA PRO A 7 7.67 2.17 5.44
C PRO A 7 8.17 0.85 6.06
N GLU A 8 8.18 0.72 7.39
CA GLU A 8 8.76 -0.44 8.07
C GLU A 8 7.76 -1.60 8.19
N TYR A 9 7.80 -2.48 7.19
CA TYR A 9 7.45 -3.91 7.21
C TYR A 9 6.21 -4.32 8.05
N HIS A 10 5.09 -4.54 7.37
CA HIS A 10 3.88 -5.06 8.00
C HIS A 10 3.79 -6.57 7.78
N SER A 11 3.81 -7.35 8.87
CA SER A 11 3.60 -8.79 8.80
C SER A 11 2.78 -9.30 9.98
N LEU A 12 2.00 -10.35 9.74
CA LEU A 12 1.26 -11.11 10.74
C LEU A 12 1.85 -12.53 10.79
N THR A 13 2.30 -12.98 11.96
CA THR A 13 2.81 -14.34 12.14
C THR A 13 1.94 -15.11 13.13
N LEU A 14 1.53 -16.31 12.76
CA LEU A 14 0.87 -17.29 13.62
C LEU A 14 1.88 -18.39 13.95
N TYR A 15 1.98 -18.74 15.22
CA TYR A 15 2.80 -19.85 15.71
C TYR A 15 1.89 -20.99 16.15
N PHE A 16 2.23 -22.21 15.76
CA PHE A 16 1.51 -23.43 16.11
C PHE A 16 2.25 -24.20 17.19
N GLU A 17 1.52 -25.06 17.93
CA GLU A 17 2.09 -25.86 19.01
C GLU A 17 3.07 -26.93 18.52
N ASP A 18 3.01 -27.30 17.24
CA ASP A 18 3.94 -28.23 16.58
C ASP A 18 5.25 -27.55 16.13
N GLU A 19 5.54 -26.37 16.71
CA GLU A 19 6.71 -25.54 16.41
C GLU A 19 6.74 -24.98 14.98
N THR A 20 5.65 -25.09 14.22
CA THR A 20 5.55 -24.45 12.90
C THR A 20 5.04 -23.02 12.99
N ALA A 21 5.28 -22.23 11.94
CA ALA A 21 4.79 -20.86 11.84
C ALA A 21 4.26 -20.52 10.44
N LEU A 22 3.21 -19.71 10.40
CA LEU A 22 2.67 -19.11 9.17
C LEU A 22 2.85 -17.59 9.23
N THR A 23 3.61 -17.02 8.29
CA THR A 23 3.82 -15.58 8.19
C THR A 23 3.16 -15.01 6.93
N LEU A 24 2.21 -14.10 7.12
CA LEU A 24 1.68 -13.24 6.09
C LEU A 24 2.49 -11.94 6.04
N VAL A 25 3.15 -11.68 4.91
CA VAL A 25 3.88 -10.43 4.68
C VAL A 25 3.04 -9.53 3.78
N LEU A 26 2.76 -8.31 4.25
CA LEU A 26 2.03 -7.31 3.48
C LEU A 26 3.04 -6.36 2.83
N ASP A 27 3.25 -6.53 1.53
CA ASP A 27 4.03 -5.59 0.73
C ASP A 27 3.15 -4.38 0.35
N LEU A 28 3.23 -3.31 1.14
CA LEU A 28 2.50 -2.09 0.87
C LEU A 28 3.13 -1.33 -0.30
N CYS A 29 2.30 -1.07 -1.31
CA CYS A 29 2.67 -0.28 -2.48
C CYS A 29 1.89 1.05 -2.46
N PHE A 30 2.58 2.15 -2.75
CA PHE A 30 1.94 3.46 -2.91
C PHE A 30 1.69 3.76 -4.38
N LEU A 31 0.45 4.08 -4.71
CA LEU A 31 0.08 4.62 -6.01
C LEU A 31 -0.35 6.08 -5.84
N VAL A 32 0.37 6.99 -6.46
CA VAL A 32 0.00 8.40 -6.51
C VAL A 32 -0.70 8.68 -7.83
N SER A 33 -1.86 9.32 -7.77
CA SER A 33 -2.57 9.83 -8.94
C SER A 33 -3.18 11.19 -8.67
N ALA A 34 -3.14 12.06 -9.67
CA ALA A 34 -3.85 13.32 -9.72
C ALA A 34 -5.13 13.11 -10.52
N SER A 35 -6.28 13.48 -9.93
CA SER A 35 -7.59 13.42 -10.56
C SER A 35 -8.22 14.81 -10.58
N PHE A 36 -8.88 15.11 -11.69
CA PHE A 36 -9.82 16.20 -11.80
C PHE A 36 -11.20 15.69 -11.39
N SER A 37 -11.91 16.49 -10.60
CA SER A 37 -13.31 16.24 -10.24
C SER A 37 -14.06 17.56 -10.34
N ASP A 38 -15.07 17.60 -11.20
CA ASP A 38 -16.03 18.69 -11.27
C ASP A 38 -17.34 18.25 -10.63
N ALA A 39 -17.65 18.83 -9.47
CA ALA A 39 -18.85 18.50 -8.72
C ALA A 39 -20.15 19.00 -9.38
N SER A 40 -20.07 19.99 -10.27
CA SER A 40 -21.23 20.58 -10.93
C SER A 40 -21.73 19.73 -12.10
N THR A 41 -20.81 19.09 -12.81
CA THR A 41 -21.10 18.18 -13.94
C THR A 41 -21.06 16.71 -13.52
N GLY A 42 -20.47 16.41 -12.35
CA GLY A 42 -20.18 15.05 -11.90
C GLY A 42 -19.02 14.40 -12.64
N GLU A 43 -18.31 15.13 -13.50
CA GLU A 43 -17.20 14.58 -14.27
C GLU A 43 -16.00 14.30 -13.36
N GLN A 44 -15.45 13.10 -13.46
CA GLN A 44 -14.17 12.73 -12.85
C GLN A 44 -13.25 12.13 -13.89
N ARG A 45 -11.99 12.56 -13.91
CA ARG A 45 -10.97 11.98 -14.78
C ARG A 45 -9.59 12.01 -14.14
N ILE A 46 -8.76 11.04 -14.48
CA ILE A 46 -7.36 11.01 -14.04
C ILE A 46 -6.55 11.94 -14.94
N LEU A 47 -5.87 12.91 -14.35
CA LEU A 47 -4.97 13.82 -15.05
C LEU A 47 -3.58 13.21 -15.21
N LYS A 48 -3.10 12.53 -14.17
CA LYS A 48 -1.77 11.91 -14.17
C LYS A 48 -1.70 10.78 -13.17
N ARG A 49 -1.02 9.69 -13.54
CA ARG A 49 -0.67 8.59 -12.66
C ARG A 49 0.84 8.42 -12.67
N TRP A 50 1.43 8.32 -11.50
CA TRP A 50 2.86 8.04 -11.37
C TRP A 50 3.10 6.52 -11.25
N PRO A 51 4.31 6.03 -11.56
CA PRO A 51 4.67 4.65 -11.29
C PRO A 51 4.44 4.29 -9.82
N VAL A 52 4.04 3.05 -9.59
CA VAL A 52 3.84 2.52 -8.24
C VAL A 52 5.19 2.54 -7.51
N ILE A 53 5.21 3.15 -6.33
CA ILE A 53 6.35 3.09 -5.43
C ILE A 53 6.18 1.83 -4.58
N ARG A 54 7.07 0.87 -4.77
CA ARG A 54 7.15 -0.31 -3.91
C ARG A 54 8.18 -0.03 -2.81
N SER A 55 7.86 -0.37 -1.57
CA SER A 55 8.90 -0.44 -0.54
C SER A 55 9.76 -1.65 -0.86
N MET A 56 10.97 -1.46 -1.42
CA MET A 56 11.94 -2.55 -1.55
C MET A 56 12.41 -2.93 -0.15
N THR A 57 11.66 -3.80 0.52
CA THR A 57 12.21 -4.59 1.62
C THR A 57 13.07 -5.68 0.98
N SER A 58 14.30 -5.31 0.60
CA SER A 58 15.31 -6.28 0.20
C SER A 58 15.59 -7.17 1.40
N ARG A 59 15.12 -8.41 1.36
CA ARG A 59 15.62 -9.45 2.25
C ARG A 59 17.03 -9.81 1.77
N VAL A 60 18.03 -9.48 2.59
CA VAL A 60 19.32 -10.20 2.60
C VAL A 60 19.13 -11.46 3.42
#